data_AF-A0A1W2FRQ7-F1
#
_entry.id   AF-A0A1W2FRQ7-F1
#
_cell.length_a   1.000
_cell.length_b   1.000
_cell.length_c   1.000
_cell.angle_alpha   90.00
_cell.angle_beta   90.00
_cell.angle_gamma   90.00
#
_symmetry.space_group_name_H-M   'P 1'
#
loop_
_entity.id
_entity.type
_entity.pdbx_description
1 polymer ?
#
loop_
_entity_poly.entity_id
_entity_poly.type
_entity_poly.pdbx_seq_one_letter_code
_entity_poly.pdbx_strand_id
1 'polypeptide(L)'
;MSESRDQQVKRVVEAMAVAVWAAGVTALTSSKVDLELRFNAAWRQWPKAGQFPGITSYHDPGNLFWLGQERSARRTGVLAAWKDDGPWKKPALLQDWPLDEFFEDMADEHVSADDWRQLGQLYVDQFKPEQLVRAD
;
A
#
# COMPACT_ATOMS: atom_id res chain seq x y z
N MET A 1 -18.99 -11.95 -8.60
CA MET A 1 -18.67 -12.41 -7.23
C MET A 1 -17.84 -11.32 -6.59
N SER A 2 -18.19 -10.84 -5.40
CA SER A 2 -17.39 -9.83 -4.71
C SER A 2 -16.05 -10.43 -4.28
N GLU A 3 -14.95 -9.67 -4.42
CA GLU A 3 -13.64 -10.09 -3.91
C GLU A 3 -13.72 -10.44 -2.42
N SER A 4 -13.03 -11.50 -2.03
CA SER A 4 -12.84 -11.83 -0.62
C SER A 4 -11.97 -10.79 0.08
N ARG A 5 -12.05 -10.72 1.41
CA ARG A 5 -11.19 -9.83 2.21
C ARG A 5 -9.70 -10.05 1.93
N ASP A 6 -9.25 -11.29 1.80
CA ASP A 6 -7.82 -11.57 1.57
C ASP A 6 -7.35 -11.05 0.20
N GLN A 7 -8.21 -11.15 -0.82
CA GLN A 7 -7.97 -10.56 -2.15
C GLN A 7 -7.92 -9.03 -2.10
N GLN A 8 -8.86 -8.40 -1.39
CA GLN A 8 -8.84 -6.94 -1.19
C GLN A 8 -7.57 -6.48 -0.48
N VAL A 9 -7.18 -7.16 0.60
CA VAL A 9 -5.93 -6.86 1.33
C VAL A 9 -4.72 -7.07 0.43
N LYS A 10 -4.68 -8.15 -0.37
CA LYS A 10 -3.63 -8.37 -1.37
C LYS A 10 -3.49 -7.20 -2.32
N ARG A 11 -4.59 -6.82 -2.96
CA ARG A 11 -4.62 -5.73 -3.93
C ARG A 11 -4.15 -4.41 -3.33
N VAL A 12 -4.65 -4.04 -2.15
CA VAL A 12 -4.23 -2.80 -1.48
C VAL A 12 -2.76 -2.84 -1.08
N VAL A 13 -2.27 -3.95 -0.52
CA VAL A 13 -0.86 -4.07 -0.11
C VAL A 13 0.09 -3.95 -1.29
N GLU A 14 -0.27 -4.58 -2.41
CA GLU A 14 0.48 -4.54 -3.66
C GLU A 14 0.47 -3.14 -4.29
N ALA A 15 -0.71 -2.54 -4.44
CA ALA A 15 -0.85 -1.19 -4.98
C ALA A 15 -0.13 -0.14 -4.13
N MET A 16 -0.15 -0.29 -2.81
CA MET A 16 0.56 0.62 -1.91
C MET A 16 2.08 0.52 -2.04
N ALA A 17 2.63 -0.66 -2.34
CA ALA A 17 4.07 -0.79 -2.55
C ALA A 17 4.50 0.04 -3.78
N VAL A 18 3.74 -0.07 -4.87
CA VAL A 18 3.96 0.73 -6.09
C VAL A 18 3.71 2.22 -5.83
N ALA A 19 2.62 2.57 -5.13
CA ALA A 19 2.23 3.95 -4.88
C ALA A 19 3.20 4.72 -3.97
N VAL A 20 3.76 4.06 -2.94
CA VAL A 20 4.80 4.67 -2.11
C VAL A 20 6.08 4.91 -2.91
N TRP A 21 6.46 3.96 -3.77
CA TRP A 21 7.59 4.16 -4.67
C TRP A 21 7.36 5.32 -5.65
N ALA A 22 6.16 5.39 -6.26
CA ALA A 22 5.76 6.46 -7.16
C ALA A 22 5.73 7.85 -6.50
N ALA A 23 5.50 7.91 -5.19
CA ALA A 23 5.61 9.14 -4.40
C ALA A 23 7.08 9.52 -4.07
N GLY A 24 8.06 8.82 -4.65
CA GLY A 24 9.49 9.06 -4.47
C GLY A 24 10.03 8.56 -3.13
N VAL A 25 9.35 7.61 -2.48
CA VAL A 25 9.75 7.04 -1.19
C VAL A 25 10.19 5.58 -1.38
N THR A 26 11.45 5.30 -1.04
CA THR A 26 12.08 3.98 -1.16
C THR A 26 12.06 3.18 0.14
N ALA A 27 11.74 3.82 1.27
CA ALA A 27 11.50 3.14 2.53
C ALA A 27 10.66 3.98 3.52
N LEU A 28 9.95 3.27 4.39
CA LEU A 28 9.19 3.79 5.54
C LEU A 28 9.75 3.21 6.83
N THR A 29 9.48 3.81 7.99
CA THR A 29 9.78 3.16 9.28
C THR A 29 9.19 1.75 9.39
N SER A 30 9.90 0.81 10.02
CA SER A 30 9.36 -0.53 10.33
C SER A 30 8.51 -0.58 11.61
N SER A 31 8.30 0.56 12.27
CA SER A 31 7.42 0.69 13.44
C SER A 31 5.98 0.32 13.08
N LYS A 32 5.53 -0.84 13.56
CA LYS A 32 4.15 -1.32 13.37
C LYS A 32 3.11 -0.24 13.71
N VAL A 33 3.25 0.37 14.88
CA VAL A 33 2.29 1.37 15.38
C VAL A 33 2.21 2.57 14.42
N ASP A 34 3.35 3.07 13.96
CA ASP A 34 3.35 4.20 13.02
C ASP A 34 2.73 3.82 11.67
N LEU A 35 3.08 2.65 11.12
CA LEU A 35 2.55 2.14 9.86
C LEU A 35 1.03 2.01 9.90
N GLU A 36 0.48 1.41 10.96
CA GLU A 36 -0.97 1.21 11.13
C GLU A 36 -1.70 2.54 11.31
N LEU A 37 -1.19 3.43 12.16
CA LEU A 37 -1.83 4.72 12.43
C LEU A 37 -1.85 5.61 11.17
N ARG A 38 -0.73 5.66 10.43
CA ARG A 38 -0.65 6.44 9.18
C ARG A 38 -1.54 5.85 8.10
N PHE A 39 -1.60 4.53 7.98
CA PHE A 39 -2.47 3.90 7.00
C PHE A 39 -3.93 4.18 7.34
N ASN A 40 -4.33 4.04 8.60
CA ASN A 40 -5.68 4.37 9.05
C ASN A 40 -6.05 5.83 8.77
N ALA A 41 -5.11 6.78 8.92
CA ALA A 41 -5.35 8.19 8.60
C ALA A 41 -5.53 8.42 7.09
N ALA A 42 -4.68 7.83 6.25
CA ALA A 42 -4.79 7.93 4.80
C ALA A 42 -6.06 7.23 4.27
N TRP A 43 -6.35 6.03 4.77
CA TRP A 43 -7.51 5.23 4.38
C TRP A 43 -8.84 5.97 4.64
N ARG A 44 -8.96 6.67 5.76
CA ARG A 44 -10.15 7.48 6.07
C ARG A 44 -10.32 8.68 5.14
N GLN A 45 -9.23 9.21 4.60
CA GLN A 45 -9.25 10.36 3.69
C GLN A 45 -9.48 9.94 2.24
N TRP A 46 -9.21 8.67 1.90
CA TRP A 46 -9.25 8.20 0.53
C TRP A 46 -10.69 7.93 0.06
N PRO A 47 -11.18 8.61 -1.00
CA PRO A 47 -12.58 8.49 -1.44
C PRO A 47 -13.00 7.08 -1.86
N LYS A 48 -12.05 6.23 -2.26
CA LYS A 48 -12.31 4.87 -2.73
C LYS A 48 -12.26 3.80 -1.64
N ALA A 49 -12.01 4.16 -0.37
CA ALA A 49 -12.00 3.21 0.74
C ALA A 49 -13.31 2.39 0.85
N GLY A 50 -14.45 2.97 0.46
CA GLY A 50 -15.75 2.30 0.43
C GLY A 50 -15.85 1.13 -0.57
N GLN A 51 -14.96 1.08 -1.57
CA GLN A 51 -14.90 0.00 -2.57
C GLN A 51 -14.28 -1.30 -2.00
N PHE A 52 -13.69 -1.23 -0.80
CA PHE A 52 -13.05 -2.37 -0.13
C PHE A 52 -13.78 -2.72 1.17
N PRO A 53 -15.02 -3.25 1.10
CA PRO A 53 -15.83 -3.51 2.28
C PRO A 53 -15.21 -4.54 3.23
N GLY A 54 -14.39 -5.47 2.73
CA GLY A 54 -13.69 -6.45 3.56
C GLY A 54 -12.61 -5.84 4.45
N ILE A 55 -12.12 -4.65 4.09
CA ILE A 55 -11.18 -3.86 4.88
C ILE A 55 -11.94 -2.84 5.73
N THR A 56 -12.83 -2.06 5.11
CA THR A 56 -13.54 -0.94 5.75
C THR A 56 -14.54 -1.39 6.82
N SER A 57 -15.12 -2.59 6.72
CA SER A 57 -15.99 -3.14 7.77
C SER A 57 -15.25 -3.55 9.04
N TYR A 58 -13.91 -3.59 9.01
CA TYR A 58 -13.09 -3.94 10.16
C TYR A 58 -12.78 -2.69 11.00
N HIS A 59 -12.68 -2.86 12.32
CA HIS A 59 -12.38 -1.74 13.23
C HIS A 59 -11.00 -1.12 13.00
N ASP A 60 -10.06 -1.86 12.42
CA ASP A 60 -8.68 -1.43 12.21
C ASP A 60 -8.10 -1.86 10.84
N PRO A 61 -8.38 -1.09 9.77
CA PRO A 61 -7.76 -1.28 8.45
C PRO A 61 -6.23 -1.33 8.48
N GLY A 62 -5.61 -0.54 9.36
CA GLY A 62 -4.16 -0.48 9.57
C GLY A 62 -3.57 -1.85 9.91
N ASN A 63 -4.15 -2.55 10.87
CA ASN A 63 -3.67 -3.88 11.25
C ASN A 63 -3.84 -4.92 10.13
N LEU A 64 -4.90 -4.84 9.31
CA LEU A 64 -5.04 -5.69 8.12
C LEU A 64 -3.96 -5.39 7.09
N PHE A 65 -3.67 -4.11 6.85
CA PHE A 65 -2.63 -3.67 5.93
C PHE A 65 -1.26 -4.15 6.40
N TRP A 66 -0.90 -3.93 7.67
CA TRP A 66 0.36 -4.40 8.26
C TRP A 66 0.51 -5.93 8.14
N LEU A 67 -0.50 -6.70 8.56
CA LEU A 67 -0.48 -8.17 8.40
C LEU A 67 -0.33 -8.60 6.93
N GLY A 68 -0.90 -7.82 6.01
CA GLY A 68 -0.76 -8.03 4.58
C GLY A 68 0.66 -7.76 4.08
N GLN A 69 1.30 -6.68 4.55
CA GLN A 69 2.71 -6.37 4.25
C GLN A 69 3.62 -7.52 4.70
N GLU A 70 3.47 -8.01 5.94
CA GLU A 70 4.25 -9.13 6.51
C GLU A 70 4.17 -10.41 5.67
N ARG A 71 3.06 -10.62 4.96
CA ARG A 71 2.82 -11.80 4.15
C ARG A 71 3.14 -11.60 2.67
N SER A 72 3.25 -10.34 2.23
CA SER A 72 3.32 -9.98 0.81
C SER A 72 4.45 -10.67 0.05
N ALA A 73 5.65 -10.74 0.63
CA ALA A 73 6.81 -11.38 0.00
C ALA A 73 6.67 -12.89 -0.21
N ARG A 74 5.69 -13.55 0.45
CA ARG A 74 5.42 -14.98 0.30
C ARG A 74 4.24 -15.27 -0.64
N ARG A 75 3.55 -14.23 -1.12
CA ARG A 75 2.39 -14.40 -2.00
C ARG A 75 2.87 -14.67 -3.43
N THR A 76 2.14 -15.54 -4.13
CA THR A 76 2.36 -15.82 -5.54
C THR A 76 1.49 -14.91 -6.41
N GLY A 77 1.97 -14.60 -7.62
CA GLY A 77 1.25 -13.74 -8.56
C GLY A 77 0.99 -12.35 -8.00
N VAL A 78 1.99 -11.75 -7.36
CA VAL A 78 2.03 -10.33 -7.00
C VAL A 78 3.14 -9.65 -7.80
N LEU A 79 2.89 -8.41 -8.17
CA LEU A 79 3.75 -7.51 -8.91
C LEU A 79 4.67 -6.70 -7.99
N ALA A 80 4.21 -6.43 -6.78
CA ALA A 80 4.96 -5.72 -5.76
C ALA A 80 4.71 -6.30 -4.36
N ALA A 81 5.72 -6.15 -3.49
CA ALA A 81 5.70 -6.65 -2.12
C ALA A 81 6.40 -5.66 -1.18
N TRP A 82 6.45 -6.02 0.10
CA TRP A 82 7.14 -5.30 1.14
C TRP A 82 8.21 -6.16 1.78
N LYS A 83 9.35 -5.56 2.11
CA LYS A 83 10.49 -6.22 2.74
C LYS A 83 10.96 -5.44 3.96
N ASP A 84 11.33 -6.15 5.02
CA ASP A 84 12.01 -5.57 6.17
C ASP A 84 13.52 -5.46 5.91
N ASP A 85 14.08 -4.31 6.27
CA ASP A 85 15.50 -3.96 6.13
C ASP A 85 15.92 -3.12 7.36
N GLY A 86 16.17 -3.81 8.47
CA GLY A 86 16.49 -3.18 9.75
C GLY A 86 15.36 -2.27 10.25
N PRO A 87 15.60 -0.96 10.45
CA PRO A 87 14.58 -0.02 10.90
C PRO A 87 13.59 0.40 9.80
N TRP A 88 13.74 -0.16 8.60
CA TRP A 88 13.00 0.26 7.41
C TRP A 88 12.11 -0.85 6.85
N LYS A 89 10.91 -0.47 6.42
CA LYS A 89 9.97 -1.23 5.59
C LYS A 89 10.08 -0.72 4.16
N LYS A 90 10.53 -1.55 3.24
CA LYS A 90 10.81 -1.17 1.85
C LYS A 90 9.78 -1.75 0.89
N PRO A 91 9.13 -0.92 0.06
CA PRO A 91 8.45 -1.42 -1.12
C PRO A 91 9.47 -2.08 -2.06
N ALA A 92 9.06 -3.19 -2.67
CA ALA A 92 9.87 -3.95 -3.63
C ALA A 92 9.02 -4.32 -4.84
N LEU A 93 9.37 -3.78 -6.01
CA LEU A 93 8.82 -4.22 -7.28
C LEU A 93 9.43 -5.57 -7.63
N LEU A 94 8.60 -6.55 -7.96
CA LEU A 94 9.04 -7.92 -8.29
C LEU A 94 9.22 -8.13 -9.79
N GLN A 95 8.81 -7.15 -10.59
CA GLN A 95 9.02 -7.08 -12.02
C GLN A 95 9.61 -5.72 -12.38
N ASP A 96 10.43 -5.70 -13.44
CA ASP A 96 11.01 -4.48 -13.96
C ASP A 96 10.05 -3.85 -14.99
N TRP A 97 8.95 -3.29 -14.47
CA TRP A 97 7.94 -2.59 -15.27
C TRP A 97 7.94 -1.10 -14.94
N PRO A 98 7.59 -0.23 -15.92
CA PRO A 98 7.27 1.15 -15.64
C PRO A 98 6.15 1.25 -14.60
N LEU A 99 6.25 2.20 -13.67
CA LEU A 99 5.24 2.41 -12.63
C LEU A 99 3.83 2.63 -13.20
N ASP A 100 3.73 3.30 -14.35
CA ASP A 100 2.44 3.54 -15.00
C ASP A 100 1.77 2.23 -15.45
N GLU A 101 2.54 1.28 -15.99
CA GLU A 101 2.01 -0.04 -16.40
C GLU A 101 1.51 -0.85 -15.19
N PHE A 102 2.20 -0.75 -14.04
CA PHE A 102 1.68 -1.34 -12.80
C PHE A 102 0.33 -0.76 -12.40
N PHE A 103 0.17 0.56 -12.46
CA PHE A 103 -1.09 1.18 -12.07
C PHE A 103 -2.23 0.87 -13.03
N GLU A 104 -1.96 0.79 -14.33
CA GLU A 104 -2.95 0.37 -15.32
C GLU A 104 -3.41 -1.07 -15.08
N ASP A 105 -2.50 -2.00 -14.73
CA ASP A 105 -2.86 -3.39 -14.41
C ASP A 105 -3.70 -3.50 -13.12
N MET A 106 -3.46 -2.63 -12.14
CA MET A 106 -4.20 -2.61 -10.87
C MET A 106 -5.52 -1.82 -10.92
N ALA A 107 -5.71 -0.99 -11.94
CA ALA A 107 -6.90 -0.20 -12.12
C ALA A 107 -8.10 -1.08 -12.52
N ASP A 108 -9.30 -0.66 -12.13
CA ASP A 108 -10.55 -1.26 -12.59
C ASP A 108 -11.64 -0.20 -12.75
N GLU A 109 -12.88 -0.64 -12.96
CA GLU A 109 -14.06 0.22 -13.11
C GLU A 109 -14.39 1.08 -11.87
N HIS A 110 -13.79 0.82 -10.71
CA HIS A 110 -14.09 1.50 -9.45
C HIS A 110 -12.91 2.32 -8.91
N VAL A 111 -11.68 1.87 -9.15
CA VAL A 111 -10.43 2.46 -8.66
C VAL A 111 -9.48 2.62 -9.83
N SER A 112 -9.24 3.87 -10.23
CA SER A 112 -8.32 4.21 -11.31
C SER A 112 -6.86 4.17 -10.87
N ALA A 113 -5.95 4.23 -11.84
CA ALA A 113 -4.52 4.40 -11.61
C ALA A 113 -4.23 5.62 -10.70
N ASP A 114 -4.90 6.75 -10.94
CA ASP A 114 -4.72 7.97 -10.15
C ASP A 114 -5.27 7.87 -8.73
N ASP A 115 -6.34 7.10 -8.52
CA ASP A 115 -6.84 6.82 -7.18
C ASP A 115 -5.80 6.07 -6.34
N TRP A 116 -5.06 5.13 -6.95
CA TRP A 116 -3.98 4.42 -6.29
C TRP A 116 -2.79 5.32 -5.96
N ARG A 117 -2.37 6.17 -6.92
CA ARG A 117 -1.35 7.20 -6.68
C ARG A 117 -1.75 8.13 -5.54
N GLN A 118 -3.02 8.56 -5.52
CA GLN A 118 -3.57 9.41 -4.47
C GLN A 118 -3.48 8.73 -3.10
N LEU A 119 -3.82 7.45 -2.96
CA LEU A 119 -3.70 6.74 -1.69
C LEU A 119 -2.24 6.68 -1.22
N GLY A 120 -1.30 6.41 -2.12
CA GLY A 120 0.14 6.45 -1.83
C GLY A 120 0.59 7.80 -1.30
N GLN A 121 0.20 8.89 -1.98
CA GLN A 121 0.52 10.25 -1.55
C GLN A 121 -0.07 10.58 -0.17
N LEU A 122 -1.38 10.31 0.02
CA LEU A 122 -2.06 10.50 1.29
C LEU A 122 -1.35 9.77 2.44
N TYR A 123 -0.83 8.56 2.18
CA TYR A 123 -0.10 7.77 3.16
C TYR A 123 1.27 8.36 3.47
N VAL A 124 2.07 8.69 2.45
CA VAL A 124 3.40 9.30 2.62
C VAL A 124 3.31 10.63 3.38
N ASP A 125 2.28 11.44 3.12
CA ASP A 125 2.06 12.73 3.78
C ASP A 125 1.78 12.62 5.28
N GLN A 126 1.44 11.42 5.78
CA GLN A 126 1.26 11.19 7.22
C GLN A 126 2.59 11.00 7.98
N PHE A 127 3.72 10.81 7.28
CA PHE A 127 5.01 10.53 7.91
C PHE A 127 5.85 11.78 8.05
N LYS A 128 6.66 11.81 9.11
CA LYS A 128 7.70 12.82 9.26
C LYS A 128 8.91 12.49 8.37
N PRO A 129 9.74 13.48 7.99
CA PRO A 129 10.92 13.23 7.16
C PRO A 129 11.85 12.14 7.70
N GLU A 130 12.08 12.08 9.01
CA GLU A 130 12.93 11.07 9.65
C GLU A 130 12.35 9.65 9.62
N GLN A 131 11.07 9.49 9.26
CA GLN A 131 10.39 8.21 9.13
C GLN A 131 10.36 7.70 7.68
N LEU A 132 11.00 8.43 6.75
CA LEU A 132 11.00 8.15 5.31
C LEU A 132 12.43 8.10 4.78
N VAL A 133 12.64 7.30 3.74
CA VAL A 133 13.80 7.39 2.85
C VAL A 133 13.28 7.72 1.45
N ARG A 134 13.80 8.78 0.83
CA ARG A 134 13.41 9.20 -0.52
C ARG A 134 14.42 8.68 -1.56
N ALA A 135 13.96 8.51 -2.78
CA ALA A 135 14.87 8.31 -3.91
C ALA A 135 15.63 9.62 -4.17
N ASP A 136 16.93 9.53 -4.41
CA ASP A 136 17.78 10.64 -4.83
C ASP A 136 17.45 11.13 -6.25
#